data_AF-F8AYP6-F1
#
_entry.id   AF-F8AYP6-F1
#
_cell.length_a   1.000
_cell.length_b   1.000
_cell.length_c   1.000
_cell.angle_alpha   90.00
_cell.angle_beta   90.00
_cell.angle_gamma   90.00
#
_symmetry.space_group_name_H-M   'P 1'
#
loop_
_entity.id
_entity.type
_entity.pdbx_description
1 polymer ?
#
loop_
_entity_poly.entity_id
_entity_poly.type
_entity_poly.pdbx_seq_one_letter_code
_entity_poly.pdbx_strand_id
1 'polypeptide(L)'
;MTTGPTTSSATGPARTRAPLAVAGPAGGVRAAVYNRFWHSMGGGERHNGMIAEALASEGAEVDLLGHSAVDLDALGAHLGLDLSGCRYRLLPDRGDDAVAEISAEYDLFVNGSYMSRLIPRSKHAAYLCFFPTPADHDAAAWRRAAIRAGSPFLRGVRPAVGYGTGWYPPEGGRRRQWVWSNGAGILSVAPGGERVLHADVGRPGAPGTVRLRVLDAAGQALADIEVGTVFTSISVPLPASSTGTELTLVSETFTPAAAGAPGAPDVPGISDTPDRSDAPDAPDDTSDAASPPNGTSQADGTGRPAGGAAASRDIRQLGVALSRPRVTDRREGVRARVALRFPWLLTDPRDLGYLDAYDVVMANSAYTRDWIRRLWRTDADLLYPPIQVARLAPAEERERSVLSVGRLFAPGLGHAKRQLEMVRWFGELYRSGALPGWRMHVVGGCEDSQLPYLEQIRDAARGLPVEIHPNAPRHEVERLLSTCSVFWSATGYGEDVDRRPWTAEHFGMTTVEAMAGGCVPVVIDSAGQREIVRHGLDGFRWTSPQQLASFSRRLATEDGMRRRLAASAIARAQEYSDTAFATRWRDTATRHHLYSKSRQVEGNHFQ
;
A
#
# COMPACT_ATOMS: atom_id res chain seq x y z
N MET A 1 -31.47 -36.15 60.98
CA MET A 1 -32.03 -35.01 60.24
C MET A 1 -30.86 -34.35 59.52
N THR A 2 -30.58 -34.75 58.27
CA THR A 2 -30.92 -34.04 57.00
C THR A 2 -30.10 -32.77 56.84
N THR A 3 -29.37 -32.46 55.77
CA THR A 3 -29.23 -32.94 54.38
C THR A 3 -28.00 -32.23 53.77
N GLY A 4 -27.54 -32.67 52.60
CA GLY A 4 -26.27 -32.27 51.94
C GLY A 4 -26.18 -30.84 51.33
N PRO A 5 -25.21 -30.62 50.41
CA PRO A 5 -24.77 -29.30 49.98
C PRO A 5 -25.57 -28.76 48.78
N THR A 6 -25.62 -27.43 48.62
CA THR A 6 -26.16 -26.80 47.40
C THR A 6 -25.24 -25.71 46.84
N THR A 7 -24.92 -25.90 45.57
CA THR A 7 -24.44 -24.94 44.59
C THR A 7 -25.55 -23.97 44.19
N SER A 8 -25.23 -22.71 43.87
CA SER A 8 -26.00 -21.95 42.86
C SER A 8 -25.16 -20.86 42.22
N SER A 9 -24.99 -21.03 40.91
CA SER A 9 -24.52 -20.09 39.91
C SER A 9 -25.63 -19.10 39.53
N ALA A 10 -25.30 -17.81 39.42
CA ALA A 10 -26.09 -16.87 38.62
C ALA A 10 -25.19 -15.78 38.03
N THR A 11 -24.42 -16.12 36.99
CA THR A 11 -23.94 -15.14 36.01
C THR A 11 -25.14 -14.70 35.16
N GLY A 12 -25.73 -13.55 35.50
CA GLY A 12 -26.75 -12.92 34.68
C GLY A 12 -26.17 -12.50 33.32
N PRO A 13 -27.00 -12.43 32.25
CA PRO A 13 -26.55 -11.99 30.95
C PRO A 13 -26.05 -10.54 31.06
N ALA A 14 -24.85 -10.29 30.55
CA ALA A 14 -24.36 -8.94 30.34
C ALA A 14 -25.40 -8.19 29.51
N ARG A 15 -26.09 -7.23 30.13
CA ARG A 15 -26.99 -6.32 29.42
C ARG A 15 -26.14 -5.59 28.39
N THR A 16 -26.25 -6.00 27.13
CA THR A 16 -25.82 -5.22 25.97
C THR A 16 -26.56 -3.89 26.06
N ARG A 17 -25.83 -2.86 26.48
CA ARG A 17 -26.31 -1.49 26.47
C ARG A 17 -26.61 -1.18 25.00
N ALA A 18 -27.87 -0.96 24.66
CA ALA A 18 -28.26 -0.51 23.33
C ALA A 18 -27.38 0.70 22.97
N PRO A 19 -26.84 0.77 21.73
CA PRO A 19 -26.06 1.93 21.33
C PRO A 19 -26.92 3.17 21.55
N LEU A 20 -26.41 4.10 22.37
CA LEU A 20 -27.01 5.43 22.48
C LEU A 20 -27.17 5.96 21.06
N ALA A 21 -28.38 6.39 20.69
CA ALA A 21 -28.62 7.07 19.43
C ALA A 21 -27.78 8.35 19.42
N VAL A 22 -26.58 8.27 18.85
CA VAL A 22 -25.70 9.43 18.70
C VAL A 22 -26.11 10.13 17.42
N ALA A 23 -26.59 11.37 17.55
CA ALA A 23 -26.97 12.19 16.42
C ALA A 23 -25.79 12.40 15.45
N GLY A 24 -26.06 12.24 14.16
CA GLY A 24 -25.16 12.50 13.04
C GLY A 24 -24.90 14.00 12.80
N PRO A 25 -24.16 14.36 11.72
CA PRO A 25 -23.94 15.75 11.36
C PRO A 25 -25.26 16.51 11.24
N ALA A 26 -25.23 17.79 11.61
CA ALA A 26 -26.33 18.69 11.36
C ALA A 26 -26.60 18.77 9.84
N GLY A 27 -27.87 18.95 9.46
CA GLY A 27 -28.22 19.13 8.05
C GLY A 27 -27.41 20.29 7.43
N GLY A 28 -26.81 20.04 6.27
CA GLY A 28 -26.02 21.01 5.52
C GLY A 28 -24.52 21.03 5.79
N VAL A 29 -23.98 20.10 6.60
CA VAL A 29 -22.51 19.92 6.71
C VAL A 29 -21.95 19.50 5.35
N ARG A 30 -21.03 20.29 4.80
CA ARG A 30 -20.29 19.95 3.58
C ARG A 30 -18.99 19.25 3.95
N ALA A 31 -18.85 17.99 3.56
CA ALA A 31 -17.65 17.19 3.83
C ALA A 31 -16.94 16.77 2.54
N ALA A 32 -15.63 16.66 2.60
CA ALA A 32 -14.80 16.11 1.53
C ALA A 32 -13.99 14.92 2.04
N VAL A 33 -13.91 13.86 1.24
CA VAL A 33 -12.95 12.76 1.44
C VAL A 33 -11.96 12.75 0.29
N TYR A 34 -10.71 13.12 0.57
CA TYR A 34 -9.64 13.22 -0.41
C TYR A 34 -8.77 11.96 -0.43
N ASN A 35 -8.67 11.35 -1.62
CA ASN A 35 -7.69 10.31 -1.92
C ASN A 35 -7.22 10.45 -3.37
N ARG A 36 -5.91 10.57 -3.57
CA ARG A 36 -5.29 10.61 -4.90
C ARG A 36 -5.52 9.33 -5.71
N PHE A 37 -5.72 8.22 -5.03
CA PHE A 37 -5.62 6.87 -5.60
C PHE A 37 -6.99 6.19 -5.77
N TRP A 38 -8.10 6.92 -5.87
CA TRP A 38 -9.43 6.31 -6.08
C TRP A 38 -9.48 5.27 -7.22
N HIS A 39 -8.68 5.45 -8.27
CA HIS A 39 -8.58 4.50 -9.40
C HIS A 39 -7.96 3.14 -9.05
N SER A 40 -7.22 2.99 -7.94
CA SER A 40 -6.65 1.69 -7.56
C SER A 40 -7.68 0.75 -6.93
N MET A 41 -8.80 1.29 -6.44
CA MET A 41 -9.94 0.53 -5.90
C MET A 41 -9.53 -0.56 -4.88
N GLY A 42 -8.47 -0.33 -4.11
CA GLY A 42 -7.96 -1.27 -3.12
C GLY A 42 -8.58 -1.07 -1.73
N GLY A 43 -8.05 -1.80 -0.74
CA GLY A 43 -8.53 -1.68 0.63
C GLY A 43 -8.29 -0.29 1.27
N GLY A 44 -7.31 0.48 0.76
CA GLY A 44 -7.12 1.88 1.17
C GLY A 44 -8.23 2.79 0.69
N GLU A 45 -8.66 2.62 -0.55
CA GLU A 45 -9.81 3.33 -1.13
C GLU A 45 -11.10 2.90 -0.44
N ARG A 46 -11.29 1.61 -0.14
CA ARG A 46 -12.43 1.14 0.65
C ARG A 46 -12.52 1.84 2.00
N HIS A 47 -11.40 1.94 2.72
CA HIS A 47 -11.36 2.58 4.03
C HIS A 47 -11.79 4.05 3.93
N ASN A 48 -11.25 4.80 2.98
CA ASN A 48 -11.67 6.18 2.72
C ASN A 48 -13.16 6.26 2.32
N GLY A 49 -13.61 5.40 1.42
CA GLY A 49 -14.99 5.38 0.95
C GLY A 49 -16.00 5.03 2.04
N MET A 50 -15.63 4.19 3.03
CA MET A 50 -16.48 3.90 4.18
C MET A 50 -16.66 5.12 5.10
N ILE A 51 -15.68 6.02 5.17
CA ILE A 51 -15.86 7.32 5.84
C ILE A 51 -16.89 8.16 5.08
N ALA A 52 -16.83 8.17 3.75
CA ALA A 52 -17.78 8.88 2.91
C ALA A 52 -19.21 8.32 3.06
N GLU A 53 -19.39 7.00 3.01
CA GLU A 53 -20.67 6.33 3.25
C GLU A 53 -21.22 6.64 4.64
N ALA A 54 -20.39 6.57 5.68
CA ALA A 54 -20.81 6.90 7.05
C ALA A 54 -21.25 8.36 7.17
N LEU A 55 -20.53 9.30 6.57
CA LEU A 55 -20.92 10.73 6.55
C LEU A 55 -22.23 10.96 5.78
N ALA A 56 -22.37 10.35 4.60
CA ALA A 56 -23.54 10.51 3.74
C ALA A 56 -24.80 9.90 4.36
N SER A 57 -24.69 8.70 4.93
CA SER A 57 -25.80 8.02 5.62
C SER A 57 -26.32 8.77 6.84
N GLU A 58 -25.50 9.67 7.41
CA GLU A 58 -25.87 10.53 8.52
C GLU A 58 -26.30 11.95 8.08
N GLY A 59 -26.40 12.21 6.78
CA GLY A 59 -26.99 13.42 6.21
C GLY A 59 -26.02 14.54 5.83
N ALA A 60 -24.71 14.29 5.81
CA ALA A 60 -23.74 15.24 5.27
C ALA A 60 -23.79 15.26 3.73
N GLU A 61 -23.50 16.42 3.13
CA GLU A 61 -23.21 16.50 1.71
C GLU A 61 -21.74 16.13 1.47
N VAL A 62 -21.49 14.99 0.83
CA VAL A 62 -20.14 14.42 0.71
C VAL A 62 -19.62 14.48 -0.71
N ASP A 63 -18.46 15.12 -0.89
CA ASP A 63 -17.69 15.05 -2.13
C ASP A 63 -16.47 14.12 -1.96
N LEU A 64 -16.30 13.15 -2.85
CA LEU A 64 -15.06 12.41 -3.03
C LEU A 64 -14.15 13.20 -3.96
N LEU A 65 -12.97 13.57 -3.47
CA LEU A 65 -12.00 14.37 -4.22
C LEU A 65 -10.87 13.47 -4.73
N GLY A 66 -10.54 13.58 -6.02
CA GLY A 66 -9.45 12.82 -6.64
C GLY A 66 -8.91 13.44 -7.93
N HIS A 67 -7.90 12.79 -8.51
CA HIS A 67 -7.15 13.30 -9.68
C HIS A 67 -7.26 12.42 -10.94
N SER A 68 -8.13 11.41 -10.91
CA SER A 68 -8.31 10.45 -11.99
C SER A 68 -9.79 10.26 -12.26
N ALA A 69 -10.22 10.19 -13.51
CA ALA A 69 -11.62 9.91 -13.81
C ALA A 69 -12.05 8.58 -13.17
N VAL A 70 -13.11 8.63 -12.35
CA VAL A 70 -13.67 7.47 -11.66
C VAL A 70 -15.18 7.54 -11.80
N ASP A 71 -15.78 6.43 -12.22
CA ASP A 71 -17.22 6.21 -12.14
C ASP A 71 -17.57 5.83 -10.69
N LEU A 72 -18.39 6.65 -10.04
CA LEU A 72 -18.71 6.51 -8.62
C LEU A 72 -19.53 5.25 -8.33
N ASP A 73 -20.42 4.86 -9.24
CA ASP A 73 -21.25 3.65 -9.10
C ASP A 73 -20.37 2.41 -9.26
N ALA A 74 -19.47 2.40 -10.25
CA ALA A 74 -18.51 1.32 -10.43
C ALA A 74 -17.54 1.21 -9.25
N LEU A 75 -17.09 2.34 -8.69
CA LEU A 75 -16.26 2.39 -7.49
C LEU A 75 -17.01 1.80 -6.28
N GLY A 76 -18.25 2.24 -6.04
CA GLY A 76 -19.09 1.75 -4.96
C GLY A 76 -19.36 0.25 -5.08
N ALA A 77 -19.73 -0.22 -6.27
CA ALA A 77 -19.96 -1.64 -6.53
C ALA A 77 -18.70 -2.49 -6.32
N HIS A 78 -17.53 -2.03 -6.79
CA HIS A 78 -16.27 -2.77 -6.62
C HIS A 78 -15.84 -2.85 -5.16
N LEU A 79 -15.90 -1.72 -4.45
CA LEU A 79 -15.50 -1.63 -3.05
C LEU A 79 -16.55 -2.19 -2.10
N GLY A 80 -17.78 -2.42 -2.56
CA GLY A 80 -18.93 -2.81 -1.75
C GLY A 80 -19.33 -1.73 -0.76
N LEU A 81 -19.56 -0.53 -1.29
CA LEU A 81 -19.98 0.67 -0.57
C LEU A 81 -21.24 1.26 -1.24
N ASP A 82 -22.13 1.82 -0.45
CA ASP A 82 -23.20 2.69 -0.90
C ASP A 82 -22.69 4.14 -0.98
N LEU A 83 -22.32 4.54 -2.20
CA LEU A 83 -21.85 5.90 -2.49
C LEU A 83 -22.95 6.76 -3.17
N SER A 84 -24.20 6.30 -3.19
CA SER A 84 -25.30 7.01 -3.87
C SER A 84 -25.60 8.38 -3.27
N GLY A 85 -25.30 8.57 -1.97
CA GLY A 85 -25.39 9.86 -1.28
C GLY A 85 -24.17 10.77 -1.46
N CYS A 86 -23.18 10.37 -2.27
CA CYS A 86 -21.95 11.12 -2.48
C CYS A 86 -21.86 11.69 -3.91
N ARG A 87 -20.96 12.67 -4.10
CA ARG A 87 -20.60 13.20 -5.43
C ARG A 87 -19.12 13.00 -5.68
N TYR A 88 -18.73 12.69 -6.92
CA TYR A 88 -17.32 12.68 -7.31
C TYR A 88 -16.91 14.03 -7.90
N ARG A 89 -15.84 14.63 -7.37
CA ARG A 89 -15.26 15.87 -7.90
C ARG A 89 -13.85 15.59 -8.38
N LEU A 90 -13.70 15.49 -9.71
CA LEU A 90 -12.40 15.37 -10.37
C LEU A 90 -11.66 16.71 -10.31
N LEU A 91 -10.43 16.67 -9.79
CA LEU A 91 -9.55 17.83 -9.65
C LEU A 91 -8.31 17.65 -10.52
N PRO A 92 -7.89 18.68 -11.29
CA PRO A 92 -6.56 18.70 -11.88
C PRO A 92 -5.49 18.53 -10.79
N ASP A 93 -4.48 17.71 -11.03
CA ASP A 93 -3.32 17.51 -10.14
C ASP A 93 -2.35 18.70 -10.28
N ARG A 94 -2.73 19.81 -9.65
CA ARG A 94 -1.90 21.01 -9.50
C ARG A 94 -1.02 20.98 -8.24
N GLY A 95 -0.99 19.85 -7.55
CA GLY A 95 -0.27 19.64 -6.29
C GLY A 95 -1.08 20.04 -5.04
N ASP A 96 -0.47 19.77 -3.87
CA ASP A 96 -1.14 19.84 -2.57
C ASP A 96 -1.69 21.25 -2.23
N ASP A 97 -1.07 22.33 -2.72
CA ASP A 97 -1.51 23.71 -2.42
C ASP A 97 -2.87 24.03 -3.07
N ALA A 98 -3.15 23.47 -4.26
CA ALA A 98 -4.44 23.64 -4.93
C ALA A 98 -5.54 22.85 -4.21
N VAL A 99 -5.23 21.64 -3.74
CA VAL A 99 -6.18 20.85 -2.95
C VAL A 99 -6.43 21.50 -1.58
N ALA A 100 -5.40 22.10 -0.97
CA ALA A 100 -5.55 22.92 0.24
C ALA A 100 -6.50 24.11 0.02
N GLU A 101 -6.43 24.79 -1.13
CA GLU A 101 -7.39 25.85 -1.48
C GLU A 101 -8.82 25.32 -1.61
N ILE A 102 -9.01 24.20 -2.30
CA ILE A 102 -10.32 23.55 -2.46
C ILE A 102 -10.88 23.11 -1.11
N SER A 103 -10.04 22.65 -0.18
CA SER A 103 -10.49 22.23 1.14
C SER A 103 -11.18 23.35 1.94
N ALA A 104 -10.90 24.64 1.64
CA ALA A 104 -11.57 25.77 2.29
C ALA A 104 -13.09 25.84 2.01
N GLU A 105 -13.57 25.14 0.98
CA GLU A 105 -15.00 25.07 0.65
C GLU A 105 -15.82 24.18 1.60
N TYR A 106 -15.15 23.36 2.41
CA TYR A 106 -15.77 22.31 3.22
C TYR A 106 -15.70 22.62 4.71
N ASP A 107 -16.73 22.20 5.44
CA ASP A 107 -16.73 22.22 6.90
C ASP A 107 -15.79 21.15 7.46
N LEU A 108 -15.78 19.96 6.84
CA LEU A 108 -14.89 18.85 7.19
C LEU A 108 -14.11 18.37 5.98
N PHE A 109 -12.78 18.26 6.12
CA PHE A 109 -11.90 17.64 5.13
C PHE A 109 -11.22 16.40 5.72
N VAL A 110 -11.49 15.23 5.16
CA VAL A 110 -10.82 13.98 5.51
C VAL A 110 -9.76 13.68 4.46
N ASN A 111 -8.49 13.73 4.83
CA ASN A 111 -7.39 13.30 3.99
C ASN A 111 -7.08 11.84 4.28
N GLY A 112 -7.15 10.95 3.30
CA GLY A 112 -6.58 9.60 3.42
C GLY A 112 -5.70 9.23 2.24
N SER A 113 -5.14 10.24 1.57
CA SER A 113 -4.11 10.05 0.56
C SER A 113 -2.78 9.65 1.22
N TYR A 114 -2.21 8.54 0.76
CA TYR A 114 -0.93 8.03 1.26
C TYR A 114 0.21 9.04 1.03
N MET A 115 1.07 9.21 2.04
CA MET A 115 2.22 10.14 2.06
C MET A 115 1.88 11.60 1.71
N SER A 116 0.64 12.03 1.94
CA SER A 116 0.24 13.42 1.76
C SER A 116 0.81 14.31 2.87
N ARG A 117 1.37 15.47 2.48
CA ARG A 117 1.81 16.54 3.40
C ARG A 117 0.97 17.80 3.23
N LEU A 118 -0.25 17.60 2.75
CA LEU A 118 -1.23 18.64 2.51
C LEU A 118 -1.61 19.34 3.81
N ILE A 119 -1.74 20.67 3.75
CA ILE A 119 -2.18 21.51 4.86
C ILE A 119 -3.58 22.01 4.50
N PRO A 120 -4.65 21.43 5.05
CA PRO A 120 -6.02 21.82 4.70
C PRO A 120 -6.35 23.22 5.22
N ARG A 121 -7.33 23.85 4.58
CA ARG A 121 -7.91 25.16 4.93
C ARG A 121 -9.40 25.06 5.32
N SER A 122 -9.93 23.85 5.44
CA SER A 122 -11.28 23.58 5.96
C SER A 122 -11.41 24.00 7.43
N LYS A 123 -12.64 24.09 7.93
CA LYS A 123 -12.89 24.42 9.35
C LYS A 123 -12.40 23.31 10.28
N HIS A 124 -12.68 22.07 9.90
CA HIS A 124 -12.18 20.87 10.55
C HIS A 124 -11.48 19.96 9.55
N ALA A 125 -10.47 19.23 10.01
CA ALA A 125 -9.73 18.28 9.21
C ALA A 125 -9.29 17.04 9.99
N ALA A 126 -9.38 15.89 9.32
CA ALA A 126 -8.91 14.61 9.85
C ALA A 126 -7.91 13.96 8.87
N TYR A 127 -6.85 13.34 9.38
CA TYR A 127 -5.87 12.64 8.57
C TYR A 127 -5.86 11.14 8.86
N LEU A 128 -6.23 10.31 7.88
CA LEU A 128 -6.10 8.86 7.94
C LEU A 128 -4.72 8.40 7.45
N CYS A 129 -3.88 7.99 8.39
CA CYS A 129 -2.55 7.45 8.11
C CYS A 129 -2.58 5.91 8.04
N PHE A 130 -2.20 5.36 6.88
CA PHE A 130 -1.98 3.92 6.72
C PHE A 130 -0.62 3.46 7.25
N PHE A 131 0.42 4.29 7.08
CA PHE A 131 1.72 4.14 7.71
C PHE A 131 2.57 5.42 7.55
N PRO A 132 3.29 5.87 8.60
CA PRO A 132 4.08 7.10 8.58
C PRO A 132 5.48 6.90 7.96
N THR A 133 5.56 6.35 6.74
CA THR A 133 6.85 6.07 6.07
C THR A 133 7.70 7.35 5.93
N PRO A 134 8.93 7.39 6.47
CA PRO A 134 9.80 8.55 6.29
C PRO A 134 10.15 8.77 4.81
N ALA A 135 10.11 10.03 4.37
CA ALA A 135 10.41 10.38 2.97
C ALA A 135 11.85 10.03 2.54
N ASP A 136 12.77 9.87 3.51
CA ASP A 136 14.18 9.53 3.30
C ASP A 136 14.51 8.05 3.59
N HIS A 137 13.50 7.18 3.75
CA HIS A 137 13.70 5.78 4.16
C HIS A 137 14.64 5.00 3.23
N ASP A 138 14.57 5.25 1.92
CA ASP A 138 15.43 4.66 0.89
C ASP A 138 16.76 5.42 0.66
N ALA A 139 16.98 6.54 1.34
CA ALA A 139 18.19 7.34 1.14
C ALA A 139 19.42 6.69 1.78
N ALA A 140 20.59 6.76 1.12
CA ALA A 140 21.86 6.33 1.72
C ALA A 140 22.17 7.09 3.01
N ALA A 141 22.94 6.50 3.93
CA ALA A 141 23.22 7.09 5.25
C ALA A 141 23.83 8.50 5.17
N TRP A 142 24.80 8.71 4.27
CA TRP A 142 25.40 10.02 4.03
C TRP A 142 24.38 11.04 3.49
N ARG A 143 23.44 10.59 2.64
CA ARG A 143 22.37 11.43 2.09
C ARG A 143 21.39 11.83 3.18
N ARG A 144 21.01 10.91 4.07
CA ARG A 144 20.19 11.23 5.25
C ARG A 144 20.87 12.26 6.16
N ALA A 145 22.17 12.12 6.40
CA ALA A 145 22.94 13.10 7.18
C ALA A 145 22.92 14.49 6.50
N ALA A 146 23.13 14.53 5.18
CA ALA A 146 23.05 15.76 4.40
C ALA A 146 21.65 16.39 4.39
N ILE A 147 20.58 15.59 4.27
CA ILE A 147 19.20 16.05 4.41
C ILE A 147 19.02 16.72 5.76
N ARG A 148 19.40 16.04 6.85
CA ARG A 148 19.20 16.54 8.22
C ARG A 148 19.95 17.84 8.51
N ALA A 149 21.13 18.03 7.92
CA ALA A 149 21.94 19.23 8.09
C ALA A 149 21.50 20.39 7.16
N GLY A 150 21.13 20.08 5.91
CA GLY A 150 20.81 21.08 4.89
C GLY A 150 19.35 21.51 4.87
N SER A 151 18.42 20.64 5.27
CA SER A 151 16.98 20.93 5.20
C SER A 151 16.52 22.14 6.02
N PRO A 152 17.08 22.50 7.20
CA PRO A 152 16.65 23.70 7.91
C PRO A 152 16.81 24.97 7.07
N PHE A 153 17.87 25.03 6.26
CA PHE A 153 18.11 26.14 5.33
C PHE A 153 17.16 26.15 4.14
N LEU A 154 16.42 25.06 3.88
CA LEU A 154 15.44 24.95 2.79
C LEU A 154 13.99 24.87 3.30
N ARG A 155 13.74 25.01 4.60
CA ARG A 155 12.37 25.06 5.14
C ARG A 155 11.50 26.09 4.42
N GLY A 156 10.29 25.68 4.05
CA GLY A 156 9.34 26.48 3.28
C GLY A 156 9.58 26.48 1.76
N VAL A 157 10.69 25.92 1.27
CA VAL A 157 10.88 25.69 -0.18
C VAL A 157 10.17 24.38 -0.54
N ARG A 158 9.19 24.45 -1.44
CA ARG A 158 8.49 23.27 -1.97
C ARG A 158 9.09 22.84 -3.31
N PRO A 159 9.05 21.54 -3.66
CA PRO A 159 9.43 21.12 -5.00
C PRO A 159 8.54 21.83 -6.01
N ALA A 160 9.16 22.47 -7.00
CA ALA A 160 8.40 23.16 -8.03
C ALA A 160 7.69 22.19 -8.99
N VAL A 161 8.12 20.92 -9.03
CA VAL A 161 7.55 19.86 -9.86
C VAL A 161 7.29 18.61 -8.99
N GLY A 162 6.08 18.08 -9.07
CA GLY A 162 5.67 16.79 -8.54
C GLY A 162 5.26 15.83 -9.66
N TYR A 163 5.33 14.53 -9.37
CA TYR A 163 4.80 13.49 -10.24
C TYR A 163 3.39 13.14 -9.80
N GLY A 164 2.43 13.22 -10.73
CA GLY A 164 1.06 12.77 -10.58
C GLY A 164 0.89 11.32 -11.02
N THR A 165 -0.23 11.00 -11.66
CA THR A 165 -0.51 9.66 -12.22
C THR A 165 0.19 9.46 -13.58
N GLY A 166 0.17 8.23 -14.09
CA GLY A 166 0.69 7.91 -15.42
C GLY A 166 2.20 7.67 -15.50
N TRP A 167 2.85 7.38 -14.37
CA TRP A 167 4.28 7.12 -14.27
C TRP A 167 4.56 5.72 -13.72
N TYR A 168 5.50 5.02 -14.32
CA TYR A 168 6.07 3.80 -13.77
C TYR A 168 7.12 4.12 -12.68
N PRO A 169 7.55 3.14 -11.86
CA PRO A 169 8.64 3.35 -10.92
C PRO A 169 9.94 3.84 -11.59
N PRO A 170 10.77 4.63 -10.88
CA PRO A 170 12.03 5.12 -11.42
C PRO A 170 13.01 3.99 -11.79
N GLU A 171 13.73 4.19 -12.90
CA GLU A 171 14.73 3.29 -13.43
C GLU A 171 16.08 4.00 -13.64
N GLY A 172 17.10 3.21 -13.95
CA GLY A 172 18.40 3.68 -14.38
C GLY A 172 19.53 3.37 -13.41
N GLY A 173 20.70 3.93 -13.69
CA GLY A 173 21.94 3.66 -12.97
C GLY A 173 22.46 4.86 -12.18
N ARG A 174 23.66 4.73 -11.61
CA ARG A 174 24.33 5.80 -10.83
C ARG A 174 24.47 7.12 -11.59
N ARG A 175 24.57 7.09 -12.93
CA ARG A 175 24.77 8.29 -13.77
C ARG A 175 23.48 9.03 -14.16
N ARG A 176 22.37 8.31 -14.35
CA ARG A 176 21.08 8.88 -14.76
C ARG A 176 19.96 7.98 -14.27
N GLN A 177 18.99 8.60 -13.58
CA GLN A 177 17.70 8.00 -13.29
C GLN A 177 16.62 8.66 -14.14
N TRP A 178 15.62 7.91 -14.55
CA TRP A 178 14.47 8.38 -15.31
C TRP A 178 13.20 7.66 -14.86
N VAL A 179 12.06 8.17 -15.30
CA VAL A 179 10.73 7.64 -14.99
C VAL A 179 9.98 7.51 -16.31
N TRP A 180 9.48 6.33 -16.63
CA TRP A 180 8.68 6.12 -17.85
C TRP A 180 7.24 6.59 -17.66
N SER A 181 6.68 7.29 -18.64
CA SER A 181 5.23 7.47 -18.70
C SER A 181 4.55 6.23 -19.26
N ASN A 182 3.28 6.02 -18.92
CA ASN A 182 2.41 5.01 -19.53
C ASN A 182 1.71 5.52 -20.82
N GLY A 183 2.25 6.57 -21.44
CA GLY A 183 1.65 7.29 -22.56
C GLY A 183 0.94 8.59 -22.18
N ALA A 184 0.57 8.78 -20.90
CA ALA A 184 -0.03 10.03 -20.41
C ALA A 184 0.41 10.31 -18.96
N GLY A 185 1.62 10.85 -18.79
CA GLY A 185 2.18 11.15 -17.46
C GLY A 185 1.87 12.56 -16.99
N ILE A 186 1.31 12.71 -15.79
CA ILE A 186 0.95 14.01 -15.21
C ILE A 186 2.10 14.56 -14.35
N LEU A 187 2.50 15.81 -14.59
CA LEU A 187 3.36 16.57 -13.67
C LEU A 187 2.53 17.70 -13.04
N SER A 188 2.61 17.81 -11.72
CA SER A 188 2.11 18.99 -11.01
C SER A 188 3.22 20.03 -10.91
N VAL A 189 2.92 21.28 -11.22
CA VAL A 189 3.85 22.41 -11.08
C VAL A 189 3.27 23.38 -10.05
N ALA A 190 4.04 23.68 -9.01
CA ALA A 190 3.62 24.58 -7.93
C ALA A 190 3.24 25.98 -8.46
N PRO A 191 2.48 26.81 -7.74
CA PRO A 191 2.20 28.21 -8.13
C PRO A 191 3.47 29.04 -8.42
N GLY A 192 3.36 30.06 -9.28
CA GLY A 192 4.45 30.99 -9.59
C GLY A 192 4.19 31.84 -10.83
N GLY A 193 5.12 32.77 -11.13
CA GLY A 193 5.08 33.63 -12.31
C GLY A 193 5.35 32.86 -13.62
N GLU A 194 5.71 33.59 -14.68
CA GLU A 194 6.19 32.99 -15.93
C GLU A 194 7.45 32.16 -15.67
N ARG A 195 7.40 30.89 -16.06
CA ARG A 195 8.45 29.92 -15.74
C ARG A 195 8.77 29.04 -16.95
N VAL A 196 9.84 28.26 -16.84
CA VAL A 196 10.21 27.28 -17.88
C VAL A 196 10.40 25.91 -17.25
N LEU A 197 9.66 24.90 -17.71
CA LEU A 197 9.94 23.50 -17.41
C LEU A 197 11.13 23.05 -18.24
N HIS A 198 12.17 22.57 -17.56
CA HIS A 198 13.30 21.87 -18.18
C HIS A 198 13.26 20.41 -17.78
N ALA A 199 13.49 19.52 -18.73
CA ALA A 199 13.68 18.11 -18.47
C ALA A 199 14.53 17.47 -19.55
N ASP A 200 15.12 16.31 -19.27
CA ASP A 200 15.67 15.45 -20.31
C ASP A 200 14.62 14.39 -20.65
N VAL A 201 14.29 14.26 -21.94
CA VAL A 201 13.31 13.29 -22.44
C VAL A 201 13.94 12.40 -23.48
N GLY A 202 13.67 11.10 -23.43
CA GLY A 202 14.10 10.14 -24.45
C GLY A 202 13.24 8.88 -24.45
N ARG A 203 13.52 7.96 -25.38
CA ARG A 203 12.89 6.63 -25.46
C ARG A 203 13.93 5.54 -25.67
N PRO A 204 14.81 5.29 -24.69
CA PRO A 204 15.84 4.26 -24.83
C PRO A 204 15.20 2.90 -25.10
N GLY A 205 15.63 2.23 -26.17
CA GLY A 205 15.10 0.93 -26.61
C GLY A 205 13.85 0.98 -27.51
N ALA A 206 13.32 2.17 -27.83
CA ALA A 206 12.20 2.30 -28.77
C ALA A 206 12.65 2.17 -30.24
N PRO A 207 11.76 1.75 -31.16
CA PRO A 207 12.09 1.56 -32.57
C PRO A 207 12.24 2.88 -33.37
N GLY A 208 11.96 4.04 -32.79
CA GLY A 208 12.00 5.33 -33.50
C GLY A 208 11.59 6.53 -32.65
N THR A 209 11.35 7.65 -33.32
CA THR A 209 10.89 8.90 -32.68
C THR A 209 9.39 8.86 -32.37
N VAL A 210 8.94 9.70 -31.45
CA VAL A 210 7.51 9.94 -31.18
C VAL A 210 7.25 11.42 -31.01
N ARG A 211 6.02 11.82 -31.29
CA ARG A 211 5.51 13.14 -30.95
C ARG A 211 5.10 13.17 -29.47
N LEU A 212 5.81 13.96 -28.67
CA LEU A 212 5.44 14.28 -27.30
C LEU A 212 4.69 15.61 -27.28
N ARG A 213 3.43 15.57 -26.84
CA ARG A 213 2.64 16.77 -26.57
C ARG A 213 2.65 17.05 -25.07
N VAL A 214 2.95 18.29 -24.71
CA VAL A 214 2.82 18.78 -23.33
C VAL A 214 1.55 19.62 -23.27
N LEU A 215 0.54 19.12 -22.58
CA LEU A 215 -0.78 19.73 -22.48
C LEU A 215 -0.97 20.39 -21.12
N ASP A 216 -1.72 21.48 -21.06
CA ASP A 216 -2.22 21.99 -19.78
C ASP A 216 -3.49 21.24 -19.31
N ALA A 217 -4.02 21.65 -18.15
CA ALA A 217 -5.23 21.07 -17.56
C ALA A 217 -6.50 21.20 -18.46
N ALA A 218 -6.51 22.13 -19.42
CA ALA A 218 -7.61 22.30 -20.37
C ALA A 218 -7.43 21.48 -21.66
N GLY A 219 -6.32 20.73 -21.76
CA GLY A 219 -5.94 19.97 -22.94
C GLY A 219 -5.29 20.81 -24.05
N GLN A 220 -4.99 22.08 -23.78
CA GLN A 220 -4.31 22.96 -24.73
C GLN A 220 -2.83 22.59 -24.81
N ALA A 221 -2.32 22.43 -26.03
CA ALA A 221 -0.90 22.13 -26.22
C ALA A 221 -0.04 23.36 -25.91
N LEU A 222 0.89 23.20 -24.97
CA LEU A 222 1.93 24.17 -24.61
C LEU A 222 3.22 23.92 -25.37
N ALA A 223 3.50 22.66 -25.69
CA ALA A 223 4.61 22.27 -26.53
C ALA A 223 4.29 20.99 -27.32
N ASP A 224 4.98 20.86 -28.44
CA ASP A 224 4.91 19.71 -29.32
C ASP A 224 6.33 19.40 -29.81
N ILE A 225 6.86 18.24 -29.40
CA ILE A 225 8.29 17.95 -29.43
C ILE A 225 8.50 16.56 -30.04
N GLU A 226 9.39 16.46 -31.00
CA GLU A 226 9.84 15.17 -31.50
C GLU A 226 10.91 14.58 -30.55
N VAL A 227 10.63 13.39 -30.01
CA VAL A 227 11.49 12.71 -29.03
C VAL A 227 12.04 11.43 -29.63
N GLY A 228 13.37 11.33 -29.68
CA GLY A 228 14.09 10.15 -30.18
C GLY A 228 14.46 9.13 -29.11
N THR A 229 15.29 8.17 -29.51
CA THR A 229 15.72 7.05 -28.66
C THR A 229 16.73 7.46 -27.58
N VAL A 230 17.48 8.54 -27.82
CA VAL A 230 18.41 9.14 -26.86
C VAL A 230 17.77 10.27 -26.08
N PHE A 231 18.29 10.55 -24.89
CA PHE A 231 17.83 11.67 -24.07
C PHE A 231 18.26 13.00 -24.68
N THR A 232 17.29 13.90 -24.88
CA THR A 232 17.49 15.30 -25.29
C THR A 232 16.86 16.22 -24.26
N SER A 233 17.50 17.36 -23.99
CA SER A 233 16.94 18.37 -23.10
C SER A 233 15.83 19.17 -23.80
N ILE A 234 14.70 19.31 -23.13
CA ILE A 234 13.56 20.12 -23.56
C ILE A 234 13.40 21.34 -22.65
N SER A 235 12.79 22.39 -23.17
CA SER A 235 12.39 23.58 -22.41
C SER A 235 11.00 24.00 -22.85
N VAL A 236 10.06 24.03 -21.92
CA VAL A 236 8.64 24.34 -22.18
C VAL A 236 8.26 25.58 -21.37
N PRO A 237 7.97 26.72 -22.01
CA PRO A 237 7.46 27.90 -21.32
C PRO A 237 6.10 27.60 -20.67
N LEU A 238 5.95 28.03 -19.42
CA LEU A 238 4.74 27.87 -18.63
C LEU A 238 4.14 29.24 -18.31
N PRO A 239 2.82 29.43 -18.49
CA PRO A 239 2.16 30.66 -18.08
C PRO A 239 2.22 30.82 -16.57
N ALA A 240 2.09 32.07 -16.10
CA ALA A 240 1.93 32.36 -14.69
C ALA A 240 0.66 31.69 -14.15
N SER A 241 0.75 31.14 -12.95
CA SER A 241 -0.39 30.51 -12.26
C SER A 241 -0.31 30.75 -10.76
N SER A 242 -1.39 31.28 -10.19
CA SER A 242 -1.54 31.45 -8.74
C SER A 242 -1.93 30.15 -8.03
N THR A 243 -2.46 29.16 -8.75
CA THR A 243 -2.97 27.89 -8.18
C THR A 243 -2.13 26.68 -8.58
N GLY A 244 -0.99 26.89 -9.25
CA GLY A 244 -0.21 25.83 -9.86
C GLY A 244 -0.78 25.36 -11.21
N THR A 245 -0.05 24.47 -11.86
CA THR A 245 -0.32 24.02 -13.24
C THR A 245 -0.21 22.51 -13.29
N GLU A 246 -1.22 21.84 -13.85
CA GLU A 246 -1.12 20.44 -14.25
C GLU A 246 -0.56 20.40 -15.68
N LEU A 247 0.42 19.53 -15.91
CA LEU A 247 0.99 19.26 -17.23
C LEU A 247 0.84 17.79 -17.57
N THR A 248 0.19 17.48 -18.68
CA THR A 248 0.05 16.11 -19.16
C THR A 248 1.00 15.87 -20.31
N LEU A 249 1.96 14.95 -20.13
CA LEU A 249 2.92 14.52 -21.13
C LEU A 249 2.34 13.33 -21.88
N VAL A 250 1.83 13.60 -23.09
CA VAL A 250 1.14 12.62 -23.93
C VAL A 250 2.02 12.17 -25.08
N SER A 251 2.17 10.86 -25.24
CA SER A 251 2.86 10.23 -26.37
C SER A 251 2.30 8.85 -26.66
N GLU A 252 2.46 8.37 -27.89
CA GLU A 252 2.24 6.96 -28.19
C GLU A 252 3.21 6.06 -27.41
N THR A 253 2.76 4.86 -27.05
CA THR A 253 3.53 3.89 -26.29
C THR A 253 4.24 2.88 -27.20
N PHE A 254 5.24 2.19 -26.67
CA PHE A 254 5.84 1.01 -27.28
C PHE A 254 6.09 -0.07 -26.22
N THR A 255 6.25 -1.31 -26.68
CA THR A 255 6.64 -2.43 -25.81
C THR A 255 8.08 -2.85 -26.14
N PRO A 256 9.04 -2.80 -25.19
CA PRO A 256 10.43 -3.13 -25.46
C PRO A 256 10.65 -4.53 -26.06
N ALA A 257 9.84 -5.51 -25.66
CA ALA A 257 9.93 -6.88 -26.16
C ALA A 257 9.56 -7.05 -27.65
N ALA A 258 9.00 -6.04 -28.32
CA ALA A 258 8.68 -6.08 -29.75
C ALA A 258 9.83 -5.60 -30.66
N ALA A 259 10.89 -4.98 -30.12
CA ALA A 259 11.96 -4.35 -30.89
C ALA A 259 13.17 -5.27 -31.17
N GLY A 260 13.06 -6.57 -30.91
CA GLY A 260 14.11 -7.56 -31.17
C GLY A 260 13.98 -8.21 -32.56
N ALA A 261 14.35 -7.49 -33.62
CA ALA A 261 14.71 -8.06 -34.92
C ALA A 261 16.22 -7.83 -35.17
N PRO A 262 16.94 -8.76 -35.81
CA PRO A 262 18.40 -8.82 -35.76
C PRO A 262 19.03 -7.67 -36.56
N GLY A 263 19.79 -6.81 -35.87
CA GLY A 263 20.54 -5.72 -36.53
C GLY A 263 20.76 -4.44 -35.72
N ALA A 264 20.56 -4.42 -34.39
CA ALA A 264 20.90 -3.24 -33.60
C ALA A 264 22.42 -3.22 -33.27
N PRO A 265 23.15 -2.13 -33.54
CA PRO A 265 24.56 -2.00 -33.17
C PRO A 265 24.71 -1.91 -31.65
N ASP A 266 25.83 -2.44 -31.14
CA ASP A 266 26.22 -2.42 -29.73
C ASP A 266 26.01 -1.03 -29.11
N VAL A 267 25.14 -0.95 -28.10
CA VAL A 267 25.00 0.22 -27.23
C VAL A 267 26.06 0.08 -26.12
N PRO A 268 27.06 0.97 -26.01
CA PRO A 268 28.02 0.89 -24.92
C PRO A 268 27.34 1.25 -23.60
N GLY A 269 27.40 0.35 -22.61
CA GLY A 269 27.06 0.66 -21.21
C GLY A 269 26.02 -0.22 -20.53
N ILE A 270 25.66 -1.38 -21.09
CA ILE A 270 24.88 -2.41 -20.37
C ILE A 270 25.81 -3.58 -20.02
N SER A 271 26.75 -3.32 -19.13
CA SER A 271 27.30 -4.37 -18.26
C SER A 271 27.54 -3.74 -16.90
N ASP A 272 26.96 -4.36 -15.88
CA ASP A 272 27.59 -4.60 -14.59
C ASP A 272 26.55 -5.24 -13.67
N THR A 273 26.47 -6.56 -13.75
CA THR A 273 26.24 -7.37 -12.56
C THR A 273 27.31 -7.00 -11.53
N PRO A 274 26.96 -6.69 -10.26
CA PRO A 274 27.96 -6.46 -9.26
C PRO A 274 28.65 -7.78 -8.94
N ASP A 275 29.91 -7.91 -9.34
CA ASP A 275 30.83 -8.79 -8.66
C ASP A 275 31.00 -8.25 -7.22
N ARG A 276 30.68 -9.08 -6.23
CA ARG A 276 30.95 -8.80 -4.83
C ARG A 276 32.32 -9.38 -4.51
N SER A 277 33.35 -8.70 -4.98
CA SER A 277 34.70 -8.77 -4.42
C SER A 277 35.22 -7.34 -4.32
N ASP A 278 35.90 -7.03 -3.23
CA ASP A 278 36.48 -5.73 -2.84
C ASP A 278 35.65 -4.93 -1.82
N ALA A 279 35.67 -5.42 -0.57
CA ALA A 279 35.64 -4.58 0.61
C ALA A 279 37.09 -4.27 1.02
N PRO A 280 37.45 -3.03 1.40
CA PRO A 280 38.78 -2.73 1.94
C PRO A 280 38.93 -3.29 3.36
N ASP A 281 40.09 -3.89 3.60
CA ASP A 281 40.57 -4.46 4.86
C ASP A 281 40.44 -3.49 6.04
N ALA A 282 40.04 -4.05 7.18
CA ALA A 282 40.33 -3.54 8.52
C ALA A 282 40.96 -4.68 9.33
N PRO A 283 41.91 -4.38 10.24
CA PRO A 283 43.00 -5.29 10.55
C PRO A 283 42.64 -6.46 11.48
N ASP A 284 43.46 -7.50 11.32
CA ASP A 284 43.59 -8.73 12.10
C ASP A 284 43.37 -8.56 13.60
N ASP A 285 42.66 -9.53 14.18
CA ASP A 285 43.05 -10.05 15.48
C ASP A 285 42.96 -11.58 15.49
N THR A 286 44.03 -12.18 15.98
CA THR A 286 44.49 -13.56 15.83
C THR A 286 43.69 -14.59 16.65
N SER A 287 43.57 -15.83 16.15
CA SER A 287 44.26 -17.02 16.71
C SER A 287 43.53 -18.34 16.37
N ASP A 288 44.28 -19.26 15.74
CA ASP A 288 44.38 -20.71 16.00
C ASP A 288 43.12 -21.60 16.01
N ALA A 289 43.08 -22.83 15.48
CA ALA A 289 44.01 -23.67 14.72
C ALA A 289 43.24 -24.95 14.32
N ALA A 290 43.79 -25.68 13.34
CA ALA A 290 43.66 -27.13 13.13
C ALA A 290 42.42 -27.71 12.39
N SER A 291 42.58 -27.88 11.08
CA SER A 291 42.22 -29.11 10.32
C SER A 291 43.11 -30.29 10.79
N PRO A 292 42.83 -31.61 10.57
CA PRO A 292 42.65 -32.26 9.23
C PRO A 292 41.83 -33.61 9.26
N PRO A 293 41.94 -34.58 8.30
CA PRO A 293 41.90 -34.50 6.83
C PRO A 293 40.99 -35.56 6.10
N ASN A 294 40.78 -35.29 4.81
CA ASN A 294 40.76 -36.15 3.60
C ASN A 294 39.92 -37.43 3.45
N GLY A 295 39.24 -37.48 2.29
CA GLY A 295 38.89 -38.70 1.54
C GLY A 295 38.62 -38.36 0.07
N THR A 296 39.54 -38.75 -0.81
CA THR A 296 39.58 -38.58 -2.28
C THR A 296 38.65 -39.53 -3.04
N SER A 297 38.01 -39.09 -4.13
CA SER A 297 38.14 -39.72 -5.47
C SER A 297 37.49 -38.88 -6.58
N GLN A 298 38.19 -38.82 -7.73
CA GLN A 298 37.71 -38.34 -9.02
C GLN A 298 36.92 -39.44 -9.75
N ALA A 299 35.92 -39.06 -10.55
CA ALA A 299 35.69 -39.64 -11.89
C ALA A 299 34.72 -38.78 -12.72
N ASP A 300 35.07 -38.64 -13.99
CA ASP A 300 34.47 -37.90 -15.10
C ASP A 300 32.97 -38.16 -15.38
N GLY A 301 32.32 -37.18 -16.04
CA GLY A 301 31.14 -37.47 -16.85
C GLY A 301 30.16 -36.31 -17.08
N THR A 302 30.39 -35.55 -18.16
CA THR A 302 29.39 -34.99 -19.08
C THR A 302 28.37 -33.93 -18.60
N GLY A 303 28.51 -32.72 -19.16
CA GLY A 303 27.38 -31.92 -19.65
C GLY A 303 26.65 -31.02 -18.65
N ARG A 304 27.24 -29.85 -18.32
CA ARG A 304 26.49 -28.70 -17.79
C ARG A 304 25.62 -28.13 -18.92
N PRO A 305 24.28 -28.08 -18.83
CA PRO A 305 23.53 -27.18 -19.69
C PRO A 305 23.83 -25.76 -19.23
N ALA A 306 24.29 -24.92 -20.17
CA ALA A 306 24.37 -23.48 -19.96
C ALA A 306 22.99 -22.98 -19.56
N GLY A 307 22.88 -22.51 -18.31
CA GLY A 307 21.69 -21.80 -17.84
C GLY A 307 21.59 -20.48 -18.58
N GLY A 308 20.88 -20.49 -19.71
CA GLY A 308 20.36 -19.27 -20.30
C GLY A 308 19.36 -18.67 -19.33
N ALA A 309 19.74 -17.61 -18.62
CA ALA A 309 18.79 -16.76 -17.94
C ALA A 309 17.82 -16.25 -19.01
N ALA A 310 16.58 -16.72 -19.00
CA ALA A 310 15.53 -16.17 -19.84
C ALA A 310 15.40 -14.69 -19.48
N ALA A 311 15.87 -13.81 -20.38
CA ALA A 311 15.68 -12.38 -20.24
C ALA A 311 14.18 -12.13 -20.11
N SER A 312 13.75 -11.67 -18.93
CA SER A 312 12.38 -11.24 -18.67
C SER A 312 11.97 -10.25 -19.76
N ARG A 313 10.99 -10.63 -20.60
CA ARG A 313 10.44 -9.73 -21.62
C ARG A 313 9.71 -8.59 -20.92
N ASP A 314 10.21 -7.36 -21.08
CA ASP A 314 9.50 -6.17 -20.60
C ASP A 314 8.28 -5.92 -21.49
N ILE A 315 7.09 -6.12 -20.91
CA ILE A 315 5.79 -6.03 -21.59
C ILE A 315 5.05 -4.73 -21.31
N ARG A 316 5.67 -3.78 -20.59
CA ARG A 316 5.02 -2.50 -20.27
C ARG A 316 4.79 -1.67 -21.53
N GLN A 317 3.73 -0.88 -21.50
CA GLN A 317 3.44 0.13 -22.51
C GLN A 317 4.16 1.43 -22.12
N LEU A 318 5.33 1.66 -22.71
CA LEU A 318 6.20 2.77 -22.35
C LEU A 318 6.01 3.95 -23.32
N GLY A 319 5.68 5.12 -22.80
CA GLY A 319 5.60 6.37 -23.58
C GLY A 319 6.99 7.00 -23.74
N VAL A 320 7.25 8.06 -22.97
CA VAL A 320 8.55 8.74 -22.90
C VAL A 320 9.20 8.53 -21.54
N ALA A 321 10.52 8.45 -21.52
CA ALA A 321 11.32 8.48 -20.29
C ALA A 321 11.65 9.93 -19.94
N LEU A 322 11.24 10.36 -18.74
CA LEU A 322 11.50 11.70 -18.21
C LEU A 322 12.61 11.65 -17.16
N SER A 323 13.59 12.54 -17.27
CA SER A 323 14.71 12.62 -16.34
C SER A 323 14.97 14.07 -15.93
N ARG A 324 15.25 14.28 -14.63
CA ARG A 324 15.59 15.58 -14.04
C ARG A 324 14.61 16.72 -14.34
N PRO A 325 13.28 16.52 -14.23
CA PRO A 325 12.35 17.63 -14.41
C PRO A 325 12.59 18.69 -13.36
N ARG A 326 12.64 19.95 -13.79
CA ARG A 326 12.81 21.12 -12.94
C ARG A 326 12.12 22.31 -13.58
N VAL A 327 11.61 23.22 -12.78
CA VAL A 327 11.01 24.45 -13.26
C VAL A 327 11.89 25.60 -12.81
N THR A 328 12.20 26.52 -13.72
CA THR A 328 12.96 27.73 -13.41
C THR A 328 12.11 28.99 -13.50
N ASP A 329 12.31 29.92 -12.55
CA ASP A 329 11.79 31.30 -12.60
C ASP A 329 12.92 32.28 -13.01
N ARG A 330 12.56 33.38 -13.69
CA ARG A 330 13.46 34.51 -13.97
C ARG A 330 14.05 35.15 -12.70
N ARG A 331 13.43 34.97 -11.52
CA ARG A 331 13.84 35.60 -10.24
C ARG A 331 14.14 34.61 -9.10
N GLU A 332 14.81 33.51 -9.39
CA GLU A 332 15.10 32.52 -8.33
C GLU A 332 16.09 33.01 -7.27
N GLY A 333 15.61 33.06 -6.03
CA GLY A 333 16.46 33.21 -4.85
C GLY A 333 17.47 32.06 -4.72
N VAL A 334 18.57 32.30 -3.99
CA VAL A 334 19.66 31.33 -3.78
C VAL A 334 19.15 29.98 -3.25
N ARG A 335 18.19 30.01 -2.32
CA ARG A 335 17.60 28.80 -1.71
C ARG A 335 16.84 27.93 -2.72
N ALA A 336 16.09 28.56 -3.64
CA ALA A 336 15.37 27.86 -4.70
C ALA A 336 16.34 27.17 -5.68
N ARG A 337 17.43 27.86 -6.05
CA ARG A 337 18.48 27.27 -6.91
C ARG A 337 19.16 26.04 -6.28
N VAL A 338 19.44 26.09 -4.97
CA VAL A 338 19.98 24.93 -4.23
C VAL A 338 18.98 23.77 -4.24
N ALA A 339 17.71 24.05 -3.95
CA ALA A 339 16.65 23.05 -3.97
C ALA A 339 16.46 22.41 -5.36
N LEU A 340 16.55 23.19 -6.43
CA LEU A 340 16.48 22.66 -7.81
C LEU A 340 17.66 21.77 -8.16
N ARG A 341 18.85 22.11 -7.67
CA ARG A 341 20.05 21.29 -7.87
C ARG A 341 20.01 20.01 -7.05
N PHE A 342 19.44 20.06 -5.85
CA PHE A 342 19.41 18.99 -4.86
C PHE A 342 18.00 18.82 -4.27
N PRO A 343 17.00 18.37 -5.05
CA PRO A 343 15.59 18.32 -4.62
C PRO A 343 15.35 17.40 -3.44
N TRP A 344 16.23 16.42 -3.24
CA TRP A 344 16.22 15.53 -2.08
C TRP A 344 16.54 16.21 -0.76
N LEU A 345 17.06 17.45 -0.74
CA LEU A 345 17.19 18.22 0.49
C LEU A 345 15.84 18.77 0.99
N LEU A 346 14.79 18.77 0.15
CA LEU A 346 13.44 19.21 0.51
C LEU A 346 12.65 18.16 1.30
N THR A 347 13.10 16.91 1.30
CA THR A 347 12.40 15.79 1.94
C THR A 347 12.83 15.63 3.39
N ASP A 348 12.76 16.69 4.21
CA ASP A 348 13.02 16.55 5.65
C ASP A 348 11.91 15.73 6.29
N PRO A 349 12.19 14.51 6.79
CA PRO A 349 11.18 13.69 7.46
C PRO A 349 10.73 14.30 8.80
N ARG A 350 11.47 15.28 9.35
CA ARG A 350 11.15 15.95 10.62
C ARG A 350 10.26 17.18 10.45
N ASP A 351 10.05 17.63 9.21
CA ASP A 351 9.13 18.73 8.96
C ASP A 351 7.70 18.19 8.97
N LEU A 352 7.08 18.28 10.14
CA LEU A 352 5.79 17.69 10.45
C LEU A 352 4.72 18.75 10.74
N GLY A 353 5.02 20.03 10.52
CA GLY A 353 4.09 21.13 10.83
C GLY A 353 2.78 21.10 10.03
N TYR A 354 2.69 20.27 8.99
CA TYR A 354 1.43 20.02 8.31
C TYR A 354 0.42 19.27 9.18
N LEU A 355 0.88 18.48 10.16
CA LEU A 355 0.01 17.75 11.09
C LEU A 355 -0.75 18.69 12.03
N ASP A 356 -0.19 19.88 12.31
CA ASP A 356 -0.82 20.90 13.17
C ASP A 356 -2.13 21.46 12.57
N ALA A 357 -2.36 21.24 11.28
CA ALA A 357 -3.57 21.65 10.58
C ALA A 357 -4.70 20.59 10.60
N TYR A 358 -4.50 19.47 11.30
CA TYR A 358 -5.51 18.44 11.47
C TYR A 358 -5.97 18.38 12.93
N ASP A 359 -7.28 18.39 13.16
CA ASP A 359 -7.87 18.20 14.49
C ASP A 359 -7.56 16.80 15.03
N VAL A 360 -7.46 15.81 14.13
CA VAL A 360 -7.17 14.42 14.49
C VAL A 360 -6.34 13.71 13.43
N VAL A 361 -5.36 12.95 13.89
CA VAL A 361 -4.69 11.89 13.11
C VAL A 361 -5.29 10.55 13.50
N MET A 362 -5.62 9.73 12.51
CA MET A 362 -6.17 8.38 12.70
C MET A 362 -5.19 7.36 12.12
N ALA A 363 -5.00 6.26 12.84
CA ALA A 363 -4.18 5.13 12.44
C ALA A 363 -5.08 3.94 12.07
N ASN A 364 -4.73 3.26 10.98
CA ASN A 364 -5.40 2.03 10.57
C ASN A 364 -5.10 0.82 11.47
N SER A 365 -4.14 0.92 12.40
CA SER A 365 -3.77 -0.17 13.29
C SER A 365 -3.02 0.35 14.52
N ALA A 366 -2.96 -0.45 15.59
CA ALA A 366 -2.14 -0.12 16.76
C ALA A 366 -0.64 -0.09 16.39
N TYR A 367 -0.21 -0.98 15.50
CA TYR A 367 1.16 -0.95 14.98
C TYR A 367 1.48 0.38 14.29
N THR A 368 0.60 0.85 13.40
CA THR A 368 0.75 2.15 12.73
C THR A 368 0.74 3.30 13.74
N ARG A 369 -0.16 3.27 14.73
CA ARG A 369 -0.22 4.28 15.80
C ARG A 369 1.09 4.38 16.58
N ASP A 370 1.69 3.25 16.92
CA ASP A 370 2.99 3.24 17.63
C ASP A 370 4.10 3.85 16.78
N TRP A 371 4.10 3.62 15.47
CA TRP A 371 5.04 4.28 14.57
C TRP A 371 4.75 5.76 14.35
N ILE A 372 3.48 6.18 14.38
CA ILE A 372 3.12 7.61 14.37
C ILE A 372 3.69 8.29 15.62
N ARG A 373 3.55 7.69 16.81
CA ARG A 373 4.15 8.21 18.04
C ARG A 373 5.67 8.31 17.96
N ARG A 374 6.34 7.29 17.39
CA ARG A 374 7.81 7.26 17.28
C ARG A 374 8.35 8.24 16.24
N LEU A 375 7.75 8.28 15.06
CA LEU A 375 8.26 9.03 13.91
C LEU A 375 7.70 10.45 13.85
N TRP A 376 6.41 10.61 14.13
CA TRP A 376 5.74 11.91 14.06
C TRP A 376 5.61 12.61 15.41
N ARG A 377 5.88 11.91 16.52
CA ARG A 377 5.83 12.48 17.89
C ARG A 377 4.46 13.06 18.25
N THR A 378 3.40 12.51 17.66
CA THR A 378 2.01 12.81 17.98
C THR A 378 1.27 11.50 18.27
N ASP A 379 0.10 11.57 18.91
CA ASP A 379 -0.77 10.41 19.04
C ASP A 379 -1.77 10.35 17.88
N ALA A 380 -2.38 9.18 17.70
CA ALA A 380 -3.44 8.98 16.72
C ALA A 380 -4.59 8.15 17.31
N ASP A 381 -5.81 8.45 16.89
CA ASP A 381 -6.97 7.62 17.18
C ASP A 381 -6.95 6.35 16.32
N LEU A 382 -7.51 5.26 16.82
CA LEU A 382 -7.60 4.01 16.06
C LEU A 382 -8.88 3.98 15.22
N LEU A 383 -8.71 3.90 13.91
CA LEU A 383 -9.77 3.64 12.96
C LEU A 383 -9.36 2.43 12.12
N TYR A 384 -9.69 1.23 12.59
CA TYR A 384 -9.37 -0.01 11.87
C TYR A 384 -10.04 -0.05 10.49
N PRO A 385 -9.46 -0.71 9.47
CA PRO A 385 -10.10 -0.87 8.18
C PRO A 385 -11.45 -1.59 8.25
N PRO A 386 -12.43 -1.20 7.41
CA PRO A 386 -13.73 -1.83 7.34
C PRO A 386 -13.69 -3.14 6.56
N ILE A 387 -14.07 -4.25 7.21
CA ILE A 387 -14.12 -5.58 6.62
C ILE A 387 -15.58 -5.97 6.39
N GLN A 388 -15.89 -6.40 5.16
CA GLN A 388 -17.23 -6.84 4.74
C GLN A 388 -17.57 -8.23 5.28
N VAL A 389 -17.59 -8.38 6.60
CA VAL A 389 -17.82 -9.65 7.29
C VAL A 389 -19.15 -10.29 6.89
N ALA A 390 -20.16 -9.48 6.55
CA ALA A 390 -21.49 -9.97 6.13
C ALA A 390 -21.48 -10.71 4.79
N ARG A 391 -20.44 -10.50 3.96
CA ARG A 391 -20.27 -11.22 2.68
C ARG A 391 -19.61 -12.58 2.84
N LEU A 392 -19.06 -12.87 4.03
CA LEU A 392 -18.26 -14.05 4.31
C LEU A 392 -19.09 -14.96 5.22
N ALA A 393 -19.56 -16.06 4.65
CA ALA A 393 -20.38 -17.04 5.35
C ALA A 393 -19.62 -18.35 5.43
N PRO A 394 -19.08 -18.73 6.60
CA PRO A 394 -18.37 -20.00 6.77
C PRO A 394 -19.23 -21.18 6.30
N ALA A 395 -18.68 -22.03 5.44
CA ALA A 395 -19.36 -23.23 5.00
C ALA A 395 -19.53 -24.23 6.16
N GLU A 396 -20.66 -24.96 6.18
CA GLU A 396 -20.91 -26.02 7.17
C GLU A 396 -19.82 -27.09 7.13
N GLU A 397 -19.50 -27.55 5.92
CA GLU A 397 -18.37 -28.43 5.66
C GLU A 397 -17.18 -27.62 5.14
N ARG A 398 -16.04 -27.79 5.81
CA ARG A 398 -14.81 -27.07 5.51
C ARG A 398 -13.79 -27.96 4.86
N GLU A 399 -13.15 -27.45 3.82
CA GLU A 399 -12.12 -28.15 3.07
C GLU A 399 -10.86 -28.31 3.94
N ARG A 400 -10.18 -29.45 3.81
CA ARG A 400 -8.85 -29.67 4.39
C ARG A 400 -7.82 -28.89 3.58
N SER A 401 -7.82 -27.58 3.73
CA SER A 401 -6.97 -26.71 2.93
C SER A 401 -6.38 -25.55 3.72
N VAL A 402 -5.19 -25.14 3.27
CA VAL A 402 -4.47 -23.94 3.70
C VAL A 402 -4.67 -22.86 2.64
N LEU A 403 -5.03 -21.65 3.04
CA LEU A 403 -5.24 -20.51 2.17
C LEU A 403 -4.20 -19.42 2.47
N SER A 404 -3.64 -18.82 1.43
CA SER A 404 -2.88 -17.56 1.51
C SER A 404 -3.45 -16.57 0.50
N VAL A 405 -3.78 -15.36 0.96
CA VAL A 405 -4.35 -14.30 0.12
C VAL A 405 -3.54 -13.01 0.20
N GLY A 406 -3.13 -12.49 -0.95
CA GLY A 406 -2.54 -11.17 -1.09
C GLY A 406 -1.81 -11.00 -2.42
N ARG A 407 -1.55 -9.75 -2.83
CA ARG A 407 -0.83 -9.44 -4.08
C ARG A 407 0.43 -10.30 -4.22
N LEU A 408 0.66 -10.83 -5.42
CA LEU A 408 1.83 -11.60 -5.78
C LEU A 408 2.95 -10.62 -6.15
N PHE A 409 3.89 -10.40 -5.23
CA PHE A 409 5.05 -9.56 -5.52
C PHE A 409 6.31 -10.09 -4.85
N ALA A 410 7.43 -9.95 -5.56
CA ALA A 410 8.71 -10.44 -5.11
C ALA A 410 9.19 -9.75 -3.82
N PRO A 411 9.89 -10.48 -2.93
CA PRO A 411 10.58 -9.88 -1.79
C PRO A 411 11.48 -8.71 -2.19
N GLY A 412 11.56 -7.71 -1.31
CA GLY A 412 12.30 -6.46 -1.55
C GLY A 412 11.46 -5.31 -2.09
N LEU A 413 10.21 -5.57 -2.47
CA LEU A 413 9.24 -4.56 -2.94
C LEU A 413 8.14 -4.31 -1.88
N GLY A 414 8.44 -3.69 -0.75
CA GLY A 414 7.43 -3.38 0.28
C GLY A 414 6.91 -4.63 1.04
N HIS A 415 5.60 -4.75 1.23
CA HIS A 415 4.92 -5.73 2.14
C HIS A 415 4.87 -7.19 1.64
N ALA A 416 5.97 -7.75 1.16
CA ALA A 416 5.97 -9.04 0.43
C ALA A 416 5.31 -10.13 1.26
N LYS A 417 4.29 -10.78 0.70
CA LYS A 417 3.47 -11.75 1.44
C LYS A 417 4.18 -13.10 1.64
N ARG A 418 5.34 -13.29 0.97
CA ARG A 418 6.21 -14.47 1.08
C ARG A 418 5.50 -15.76 0.63
N GLN A 419 4.72 -15.68 -0.46
CA GLN A 419 3.96 -16.83 -0.96
C GLN A 419 4.88 -17.97 -1.42
N LEU A 420 6.01 -17.64 -2.06
CA LEU A 420 7.00 -18.63 -2.47
C LEU A 420 7.52 -19.45 -1.28
N GLU A 421 7.88 -18.78 -0.19
CA GLU A 421 8.33 -19.42 1.04
C GLU A 421 7.24 -20.30 1.66
N MET A 422 6.00 -19.79 1.71
CA MET A 422 4.85 -20.56 2.20
C MET A 422 4.58 -21.83 1.37
N VAL A 423 4.66 -21.76 0.04
CA VAL A 423 4.52 -22.95 -0.83
C VAL A 423 5.60 -23.98 -0.54
N ARG A 424 6.85 -23.55 -0.32
CA ARG A 424 7.96 -24.45 0.05
C ARG A 424 7.71 -25.13 1.39
N TRP A 425 7.31 -24.39 2.42
CA TRP A 425 6.98 -24.96 3.74
C TRP A 425 5.79 -25.91 3.69
N PHE A 426 4.76 -25.58 2.91
CA PHE A 426 3.65 -26.50 2.67
C PHE A 426 4.13 -27.79 2.01
N GLY A 427 5.00 -27.69 0.99
CA GLY A 427 5.58 -28.86 0.33
C GLY A 427 6.38 -29.77 1.25
N GLU A 428 7.14 -29.21 2.20
CA GLU A 428 7.87 -29.98 3.22
C GLU A 428 6.91 -30.71 4.18
N LEU A 429 5.86 -30.04 4.65
CA LEU A 429 4.84 -30.65 5.50
C LEU A 429 4.05 -31.75 4.76
N TYR A 430 3.72 -31.54 3.49
CA TYR A 430 3.01 -32.52 2.69
C TYR A 430 3.86 -33.77 2.43
N ARG A 431 5.12 -33.59 1.98
CA ARG A 431 6.04 -34.69 1.67
C ARG A 431 6.43 -35.52 2.89
N SER A 432 6.47 -34.91 4.08
CA SER A 432 6.70 -35.63 5.34
C SER A 432 5.48 -36.42 5.84
N GLY A 433 4.33 -36.35 5.15
CA GLY A 433 3.08 -36.99 5.56
C GLY A 433 2.37 -36.27 6.71
N ALA A 434 2.79 -35.05 7.04
CA ALA A 434 2.27 -34.29 8.18
C ALA A 434 0.91 -33.63 7.90
N LEU A 435 0.52 -33.52 6.62
CA LEU A 435 -0.75 -32.94 6.16
C LEU A 435 -1.47 -33.87 5.15
N PRO A 436 -1.87 -35.09 5.55
CA PRO A 436 -2.43 -36.07 4.63
C PRO A 436 -3.78 -35.61 4.08
N GLY A 437 -3.91 -35.59 2.75
CA GLY A 437 -5.12 -35.17 2.05
C GLY A 437 -5.40 -33.66 2.10
N TRP A 438 -4.46 -32.86 2.61
CA TRP A 438 -4.59 -31.40 2.60
C TRP A 438 -4.07 -30.81 1.29
N ARG A 439 -4.66 -29.67 0.88
CA ARG A 439 -4.21 -28.86 -0.26
C ARG A 439 -3.89 -27.43 0.18
N MET A 440 -3.22 -26.67 -0.68
CA MET A 440 -2.99 -25.24 -0.49
C MET A 440 -3.56 -24.43 -1.63
N HIS A 441 -4.19 -23.30 -1.33
CA HIS A 441 -4.60 -22.30 -2.30
C HIS A 441 -3.77 -21.03 -2.11
N VAL A 442 -3.16 -20.55 -3.19
CA VAL A 442 -2.42 -19.29 -3.23
C VAL A 442 -3.18 -18.32 -4.13
N VAL A 443 -3.74 -17.26 -3.54
CA VAL A 443 -4.61 -16.31 -4.24
C VAL A 443 -3.99 -14.92 -4.19
N GLY A 444 -3.99 -14.20 -5.31
CA GLY A 444 -3.45 -12.85 -5.32
C GLY A 444 -3.54 -12.13 -6.65
N GLY A 445 -3.68 -10.81 -6.58
CA GLY A 445 -3.48 -9.95 -7.74
C GLY A 445 -2.04 -10.05 -8.25
N CYS A 446 -1.87 -10.23 -9.54
CA CYS A 446 -0.57 -10.32 -10.20
C CYS A 446 -0.52 -9.29 -11.31
N GLU A 447 0.32 -8.28 -11.12
CA GLU A 447 0.70 -7.37 -12.20
C GLU A 447 1.65 -8.09 -13.16
N ASP A 448 1.65 -7.65 -14.41
CA ASP A 448 2.54 -8.12 -15.46
C ASP A 448 4.02 -8.11 -15.07
N SER A 449 4.44 -7.09 -14.32
CA SER A 449 5.82 -6.97 -13.81
C SER A 449 6.20 -8.07 -12.81
N GLN A 450 5.21 -8.76 -12.22
CA GLN A 450 5.40 -9.79 -11.20
C GLN A 450 5.24 -11.22 -11.76
N LEU A 451 5.02 -11.39 -13.07
CA LEU A 451 4.97 -12.71 -13.72
C LEU A 451 6.21 -13.58 -13.42
N PRO A 452 7.45 -13.06 -13.39
CA PRO A 452 8.62 -13.87 -13.02
C PRO A 452 8.54 -14.44 -11.59
N TYR A 453 7.92 -13.72 -10.66
CA TYR A 453 7.71 -14.21 -9.29
C TYR A 453 6.61 -15.27 -9.24
N LEU A 454 5.53 -15.07 -9.99
CA LEU A 454 4.47 -16.07 -10.14
C LEU A 454 5.01 -17.40 -10.69
N GLU A 455 5.91 -17.37 -11.69
CA GLU A 455 6.55 -18.58 -12.21
C GLU A 455 7.39 -19.31 -11.16
N GLN A 456 8.13 -18.59 -10.30
CA GLN A 456 8.85 -19.22 -9.19
C GLN A 456 7.92 -19.95 -8.21
N ILE A 457 6.74 -19.38 -7.95
CA ILE A 457 5.71 -20.03 -7.11
C ILE A 457 5.17 -21.29 -7.81
N ARG A 458 4.86 -21.21 -9.11
CA ARG A 458 4.41 -22.36 -9.92
C ARG A 458 5.44 -23.49 -9.93
N ASP A 459 6.70 -23.15 -10.08
CA ASP A 459 7.79 -24.14 -10.03
C ASP A 459 7.91 -24.79 -8.65
N ALA A 460 7.82 -24.02 -7.57
CA ALA A 460 7.83 -24.55 -6.21
C ALA A 460 6.61 -25.43 -5.89
N ALA A 461 5.48 -25.20 -6.57
CA ALA A 461 4.24 -25.96 -6.42
C ALA A 461 4.22 -27.29 -7.20
N ARG A 462 5.18 -27.53 -8.10
CA ARG A 462 5.18 -28.68 -9.01
C ARG A 462 5.14 -30.01 -8.25
N GLY A 463 4.14 -30.85 -8.56
CA GLY A 463 3.96 -32.16 -7.92
C GLY A 463 3.37 -32.11 -6.50
N LEU A 464 2.91 -30.95 -6.03
CA LEU A 464 2.23 -30.76 -4.76
C LEU A 464 0.74 -30.46 -5.00
N PRO A 465 -0.15 -30.72 -4.01
CA PRO A 465 -1.56 -30.30 -4.09
C PRO A 465 -1.69 -28.80 -3.77
N VAL A 466 -1.14 -27.97 -4.66
CA VAL A 466 -1.13 -26.50 -4.54
C VAL A 466 -1.83 -25.92 -5.77
N GLU A 467 -2.89 -25.15 -5.55
CA GLU A 467 -3.62 -24.44 -6.59
C GLU A 467 -3.30 -22.94 -6.51
N ILE A 468 -2.90 -22.35 -7.63
CA ILE A 468 -2.51 -20.94 -7.71
C ILE A 468 -3.55 -20.17 -8.53
N HIS A 469 -4.08 -19.12 -7.93
CA HIS A 469 -5.24 -18.35 -8.38
C HIS A 469 -4.84 -16.88 -8.62
N PRO A 470 -4.07 -16.57 -9.68
CA PRO A 470 -3.69 -15.20 -10.00
C PRO A 470 -4.90 -14.44 -10.55
N ASN A 471 -5.13 -13.22 -10.03
CA ASN A 471 -6.22 -12.34 -10.49
C ASN A 471 -7.62 -13.01 -10.44
N ALA A 472 -7.86 -13.88 -9.45
CA ALA A 472 -9.15 -14.56 -9.29
C ALA A 472 -10.30 -13.56 -9.07
N PRO A 473 -11.50 -13.83 -9.64
CA PRO A 473 -12.67 -12.98 -9.44
C PRO A 473 -13.12 -13.00 -7.98
N ARG A 474 -13.74 -11.91 -7.52
CA ARG A 474 -14.07 -11.72 -6.09
C ARG A 474 -14.91 -12.86 -5.50
N HIS A 475 -15.88 -13.40 -6.24
CA HIS A 475 -16.72 -14.50 -5.77
C HIS A 475 -15.91 -15.77 -5.47
N GLU A 476 -14.84 -16.04 -6.22
CA GLU A 476 -13.97 -17.19 -5.98
C GLU A 476 -13.09 -16.96 -4.75
N VAL A 477 -12.62 -15.72 -4.53
CA VAL A 477 -11.91 -15.35 -3.30
C VAL A 477 -12.83 -15.52 -2.07
N GLU A 478 -14.08 -15.06 -2.15
CA GLU A 478 -15.08 -15.20 -1.09
C GLU A 478 -15.42 -16.67 -0.80
N ARG A 479 -15.54 -17.50 -1.84
CA ARG A 479 -15.72 -18.95 -1.71
C ARG A 479 -14.53 -19.56 -0.97
N LEU A 480 -13.30 -19.31 -1.42
CA LEU A 480 -12.09 -19.88 -0.81
C LEU A 480 -11.94 -19.44 0.65
N LEU A 481 -12.18 -18.17 0.97
CA LEU A 481 -12.16 -17.66 2.35
C LEU A 481 -13.18 -18.38 3.24
N SER A 482 -14.33 -18.76 2.67
CA SER A 482 -15.46 -19.39 3.36
C SER A 482 -15.35 -20.92 3.47
N THR A 483 -14.61 -21.58 2.59
CA THR A 483 -14.49 -23.05 2.57
C THR A 483 -13.15 -23.56 3.13
N CYS A 484 -12.05 -22.82 2.97
CA CYS A 484 -10.73 -23.28 3.41
C CYS A 484 -10.64 -23.40 4.93
N SER A 485 -9.83 -24.35 5.44
CA SER A 485 -9.71 -24.64 6.88
C SER A 485 -8.78 -23.69 7.67
N VAL A 486 -7.63 -23.36 7.08
CA VAL A 486 -6.54 -22.64 7.74
C VAL A 486 -6.07 -21.50 6.86
N PHE A 487 -5.72 -20.35 7.44
CA PHE A 487 -5.14 -19.24 6.71
C PHE A 487 -3.69 -19.01 7.13
N TRP A 488 -2.77 -18.87 6.18
CA TRP A 488 -1.37 -18.54 6.43
C TRP A 488 -1.05 -17.12 5.98
N SER A 489 -0.23 -16.44 6.78
CA SER A 489 0.39 -15.17 6.41
C SER A 489 1.82 -15.10 6.96
N ALA A 490 2.75 -14.68 6.10
CA ALA A 490 4.17 -14.58 6.39
C ALA A 490 4.74 -13.19 6.03
N THR A 491 3.89 -12.19 5.83
CA THR A 491 4.31 -10.82 5.49
C THR A 491 5.24 -10.25 6.56
N GLY A 492 6.46 -9.87 6.17
CA GLY A 492 7.50 -9.39 7.10
C GLY A 492 8.44 -10.48 7.64
N TYR A 493 8.29 -11.74 7.21
CA TYR A 493 9.27 -12.78 7.53
C TYR A 493 10.66 -12.43 6.98
N GLY A 494 11.68 -12.54 7.83
CA GLY A 494 13.07 -12.21 7.50
C GLY A 494 13.37 -10.71 7.48
N GLU A 495 12.41 -9.85 7.83
CA GLU A 495 12.62 -8.39 7.87
C GLU A 495 12.94 -7.92 9.29
N ASP A 496 13.81 -6.91 9.39
CA ASP A 496 14.04 -6.17 10.63
C ASP A 496 13.00 -5.05 10.73
N VAL A 497 11.91 -5.32 11.46
CA VAL A 497 10.77 -4.40 11.59
C VAL A 497 11.08 -3.18 12.46
N ASP A 498 12.14 -3.19 13.26
CA ASP A 498 12.55 -2.00 14.01
C ASP A 498 13.31 -1.02 13.11
N ARG A 499 14.08 -1.54 12.14
CA ARG A 499 14.82 -0.72 11.17
C ARG A 499 14.01 -0.38 9.91
N ARG A 500 13.11 -1.27 9.49
CA ARG A 500 12.30 -1.16 8.27
C ARG A 500 10.83 -1.50 8.56
N PRO A 501 10.15 -0.73 9.42
CA PRO A 501 8.80 -1.08 9.85
C PRO A 501 7.76 -1.10 8.73
N TRP A 502 8.03 -0.39 7.63
CA TRP A 502 7.22 -0.36 6.41
C TRP A 502 7.32 -1.64 5.56
N THR A 503 8.10 -2.66 5.94
CA THR A 503 8.09 -3.96 5.25
C THR A 503 7.16 -4.97 5.92
N ALA A 504 6.71 -4.69 7.15
CA ALA A 504 5.79 -5.53 7.90
C ALA A 504 4.34 -5.40 7.42
N GLU A 505 3.46 -6.33 7.80
CA GLU A 505 2.02 -6.16 7.60
C GLU A 505 1.47 -5.13 8.59
N HIS A 506 1.16 -3.92 8.13
CA HIS A 506 0.70 -2.85 9.03
C HIS A 506 -0.58 -3.20 9.78
N PHE A 507 -1.53 -3.85 9.11
CA PHE A 507 -2.77 -4.36 9.70
C PHE A 507 -2.95 -5.83 9.33
N GLY A 508 -3.43 -6.10 8.12
CA GLY A 508 -3.71 -7.47 7.64
C GLY A 508 -5.20 -7.71 7.40
N MET A 509 -5.82 -6.93 6.50
CA MET A 509 -7.24 -7.05 6.18
C MET A 509 -7.62 -8.47 5.74
N THR A 510 -6.77 -9.13 4.94
CA THR A 510 -7.00 -10.50 4.47
C THR A 510 -6.99 -11.54 5.60
N THR A 511 -6.23 -11.30 6.69
CA THR A 511 -6.33 -12.14 7.89
C THR A 511 -7.72 -12.06 8.50
N VAL A 512 -8.29 -10.85 8.61
CA VAL A 512 -9.61 -10.64 9.18
C VAL A 512 -10.72 -11.18 8.26
N GLU A 513 -10.59 -10.99 6.94
CA GLU A 513 -11.48 -11.63 5.95
C GLU A 513 -11.44 -13.16 6.12
N ALA A 514 -10.26 -13.76 6.24
CA ALA A 514 -10.14 -15.20 6.46
C ALA A 514 -10.79 -15.65 7.77
N MET A 515 -10.59 -14.89 8.86
CA MET A 515 -11.26 -15.15 10.14
C MET A 515 -12.78 -15.08 10.02
N ALA A 516 -13.32 -14.09 9.29
CA ALA A 516 -14.75 -13.96 9.04
C ALA A 516 -15.33 -15.13 8.23
N GLY A 517 -14.58 -15.63 7.24
CA GLY A 517 -14.90 -16.84 6.49
C GLY A 517 -14.70 -18.15 7.27
N GLY A 518 -14.21 -18.07 8.51
CA GLY A 518 -14.04 -19.22 9.41
C GLY A 518 -12.67 -19.89 9.36
N CYS A 519 -11.73 -19.40 8.53
CA CYS A 519 -10.33 -19.84 8.54
C CYS A 519 -9.72 -19.64 9.93
N VAL A 520 -8.98 -20.65 10.41
CA VAL A 520 -8.13 -20.46 11.59
C VAL A 520 -6.81 -19.82 11.13
N PRO A 521 -6.49 -18.59 11.55
CA PRO A 521 -5.27 -17.91 11.14
C PRO A 521 -4.04 -18.52 11.84
N VAL A 522 -3.00 -18.79 11.06
CA VAL A 522 -1.64 -19.13 11.48
C VAL A 522 -0.71 -18.09 10.86
N VAL A 523 -0.44 -17.03 11.61
CA VAL A 523 0.14 -15.79 11.09
C VAL A 523 1.44 -15.43 11.80
N ILE A 524 2.32 -14.70 11.13
CA ILE A 524 3.56 -14.25 11.76
C ILE A 524 3.29 -13.40 13.01
N ASP A 525 4.07 -13.57 14.06
CA ASP A 525 3.96 -12.82 15.32
C ASP A 525 4.61 -11.44 15.22
N SER A 526 4.12 -10.62 14.28
CA SER A 526 4.66 -9.29 13.97
C SER A 526 3.58 -8.30 13.57
N ALA A 527 3.84 -7.02 13.83
CA ALA A 527 3.02 -5.88 13.43
C ALA A 527 1.50 -6.08 13.66
N GLY A 528 0.65 -5.74 12.67
CA GLY A 528 -0.80 -5.77 12.80
C GLY A 528 -1.40 -7.16 13.10
N GLN A 529 -0.65 -8.24 12.83
CA GLN A 529 -1.11 -9.59 13.16
C GLN A 529 -1.24 -9.82 14.68
N ARG A 530 -0.45 -9.10 15.49
CA ARG A 530 -0.46 -9.22 16.97
C ARG A 530 -1.76 -8.73 17.60
N GLU A 531 -2.37 -7.69 17.02
CA GLU A 531 -3.64 -7.13 17.51
C GLU A 531 -4.87 -7.82 16.90
N ILE A 532 -4.73 -8.42 15.71
CA ILE A 532 -5.80 -9.17 15.06
C ILE A 532 -5.99 -10.53 15.75
N VAL A 533 -4.93 -11.33 15.86
CA VAL A 533 -5.01 -12.75 16.28
C VAL A 533 -4.53 -12.90 17.71
N ARG A 534 -5.41 -13.24 18.65
CA ARG A 534 -5.01 -13.61 20.02
C ARG A 534 -4.53 -15.06 20.03
N HIS A 535 -3.22 -15.23 20.27
CA HIS A 535 -2.56 -16.55 20.23
C HIS A 535 -3.27 -17.57 21.13
N GLY A 536 -3.66 -18.71 20.56
CA GLY A 536 -4.35 -19.81 21.23
C GLY A 536 -5.84 -19.60 21.48
N LEU A 537 -6.39 -18.42 21.17
CA LEU A 537 -7.82 -18.10 21.32
C LEU A 537 -8.54 -18.04 19.97
N ASP A 538 -8.01 -17.26 19.04
CA ASP A 538 -8.61 -17.07 17.71
C ASP A 538 -7.80 -17.75 16.60
N GLY A 539 -6.59 -18.21 16.92
CA GLY A 539 -5.64 -18.80 15.99
C GLY A 539 -4.25 -18.84 16.60
N PHE A 540 -3.22 -18.98 15.76
CA PHE A 540 -1.84 -19.05 16.21
C PHE A 540 -0.98 -17.96 15.59
N ARG A 541 -0.08 -17.43 16.41
CA ARG A 541 1.01 -16.56 15.97
C ARG A 541 2.34 -17.30 16.04
N TRP A 542 3.20 -17.16 15.04
CA TRP A 542 4.47 -17.87 14.95
C TRP A 542 5.66 -16.93 14.73
N THR A 543 6.83 -17.28 15.26
CA THR A 543 8.10 -16.58 15.06
C THR A 543 9.09 -17.38 14.22
N SER A 544 8.83 -18.66 13.99
CA SER A 544 9.66 -19.53 13.14
C SER A 544 8.83 -20.44 12.23
N PRO A 545 9.38 -20.90 11.09
CA PRO A 545 8.73 -21.88 10.23
C PRO A 545 8.38 -23.19 10.95
N GLN A 546 9.17 -23.59 11.95
CA GLN A 546 8.90 -24.79 12.76
C GLN A 546 7.64 -24.63 13.61
N GLN A 547 7.36 -23.43 14.12
CA GLN A 547 6.12 -23.14 14.83
C GLN A 547 4.92 -23.15 13.87
N LEU A 548 5.03 -22.54 12.70
CA LEU A 548 4.00 -22.60 11.65
C LEU A 548 3.68 -24.06 11.29
N ALA A 549 4.70 -24.90 11.12
CA ALA A 549 4.56 -26.33 10.86
C ALA A 549 3.85 -27.07 12.01
N SER A 550 4.25 -26.81 13.26
CA SER A 550 3.65 -27.41 14.45
C SER A 550 2.17 -27.05 14.59
N PHE A 551 1.83 -25.76 14.47
CA PHE A 551 0.43 -25.30 14.56
C PHE A 551 -0.42 -25.86 13.43
N SER A 552 0.11 -25.90 12.21
CA SER A 552 -0.62 -26.44 11.05
C SER A 552 -0.91 -27.92 11.21
N ARG A 553 0.05 -28.71 11.71
CA ARG A 553 -0.16 -30.13 12.04
C ARG A 553 -1.26 -30.33 13.08
N ARG A 554 -1.22 -29.57 14.18
CA ARG A 554 -2.25 -29.65 15.23
C ARG A 554 -3.62 -29.32 14.68
N LEU A 555 -3.72 -28.24 13.91
CA LEU A 555 -4.97 -27.86 13.24
C LEU A 555 -5.43 -28.92 12.24
N ALA A 556 -4.53 -29.68 11.62
CA ALA A 556 -4.88 -30.75 10.70
C ALA A 556 -5.43 -32.01 11.38
N THR A 557 -5.01 -32.29 12.62
CA THR A 557 -5.37 -33.51 13.36
C THR A 557 -6.45 -33.30 14.42
N GLU A 558 -6.55 -32.10 15.00
CA GLU A 558 -7.42 -31.81 16.14
C GLU A 558 -8.68 -31.02 15.71
N ASP A 559 -9.67 -31.69 15.12
CA ASP A 559 -10.90 -31.07 14.59
C ASP A 559 -11.68 -30.25 15.64
N GLY A 560 -11.72 -30.72 16.90
CA GLY A 560 -12.35 -29.98 18.00
C GLY A 560 -11.66 -28.65 18.30
N MET A 561 -10.33 -28.63 18.27
CA MET A 561 -9.54 -27.42 18.44
C MET A 561 -9.75 -26.46 17.26
N ARG A 562 -9.68 -26.98 16.03
CA ARG A 562 -9.87 -26.18 14.80
C ARG A 562 -11.25 -25.51 14.80
N ARG A 563 -12.32 -26.24 15.13
CA ARG A 563 -13.69 -25.68 15.22
C ARG A 563 -13.82 -24.60 16.30
N ARG A 564 -13.24 -24.83 17.49
CA ARG A 564 -13.27 -23.85 18.58
C ARG A 564 -12.54 -22.55 18.22
N LEU A 565 -11.34 -22.65 17.64
CA LEU A 565 -10.56 -21.49 17.22
C LEU A 565 -11.28 -20.73 16.08
N ALA A 566 -11.85 -21.45 15.11
CA ALA A 566 -12.63 -20.85 14.03
C ALA A 566 -13.84 -20.05 14.55
N ALA A 567 -14.60 -20.60 15.50
CA ALA A 567 -15.73 -19.89 16.11
C ALA A 567 -15.29 -18.59 16.82
N SER A 568 -14.16 -18.64 17.55
CA SER A 568 -13.59 -17.44 18.19
C SER A 568 -13.09 -16.43 17.16
N ALA A 569 -12.47 -16.90 16.06
CA ALA A 569 -12.02 -16.05 14.96
C ALA A 569 -13.16 -15.30 14.28
N ILE A 570 -14.27 -15.98 13.98
CA ILE A 570 -15.48 -15.39 13.39
C ILE A 570 -16.04 -14.30 14.31
N ALA A 571 -16.16 -14.58 15.61
CA ALA A 571 -16.64 -13.62 16.59
C ALA A 571 -15.72 -12.39 16.69
N ARG A 572 -14.39 -12.62 16.71
CA ARG A 572 -13.39 -11.55 16.73
C ARG A 572 -13.42 -10.69 15.47
N ALA A 573 -13.67 -11.27 14.30
CA ALA A 573 -13.73 -10.53 13.04
C ALA A 573 -14.82 -9.45 13.02
N GLN A 574 -15.91 -9.62 13.79
CA GLN A 574 -16.99 -8.63 13.90
C GLN A 574 -16.52 -7.28 14.45
N GLU A 575 -15.43 -7.26 15.22
CA GLU A 575 -14.82 -6.02 15.71
C GLU A 575 -14.24 -5.16 14.59
N TYR A 576 -14.08 -5.69 13.39
CA TYR A 576 -13.58 -4.98 12.20
C TYR A 576 -14.65 -4.85 11.11
N SER A 577 -15.90 -5.17 11.43
CA SER A 577 -17.03 -5.03 10.50
C SER A 577 -17.27 -3.57 10.09
N ASP A 578 -18.00 -3.38 8.99
CA ASP A 578 -18.45 -2.05 8.54
C ASP A 578 -19.23 -1.29 9.62
N THR A 579 -20.03 -2.02 10.43
CA THR A 579 -20.75 -1.43 11.58
C THR A 579 -19.79 -0.98 12.69
N ALA A 580 -18.77 -1.79 12.99
CA ALA A 580 -17.75 -1.44 13.96
C ALA A 580 -16.88 -0.27 13.48
N PHE A 581 -16.62 -0.19 12.17
CA PHE A 581 -15.99 0.95 11.53
C PHE A 581 -16.79 2.23 11.73
N ALA A 582 -18.06 2.25 11.29
CA ALA A 582 -18.91 3.42 11.34
C ALA A 582 -19.08 3.94 12.78
N THR A 583 -19.15 3.01 13.76
CA THR A 583 -19.20 3.37 15.18
C THR A 583 -17.92 4.05 15.65
N ARG A 584 -16.73 3.52 15.30
CA ARG A 584 -15.45 4.16 15.66
C ARG A 584 -15.27 5.51 14.98
N TRP A 585 -15.68 5.63 13.71
CA TRP A 585 -15.69 6.91 13.01
C TRP A 585 -16.54 7.94 13.76
N ARG A 586 -17.78 7.61 14.11
CA ARG A 586 -18.69 8.48 14.89
C ARG A 586 -18.11 8.87 16.24
N ASP A 587 -17.49 7.93 16.95
CA ASP A 587 -16.87 8.19 18.24
C ASP A 587 -15.70 9.18 18.11
N THR A 588 -14.84 9.00 17.11
CA THR A 588 -13.73 9.91 16.79
C THR A 588 -14.27 11.29 16.40
N ALA A 589 -15.22 11.36 15.47
CA ALA A 589 -15.80 12.61 15.02
C ALA A 589 -16.50 13.38 16.15
N THR A 590 -17.19 12.68 17.05
CA THR A 590 -17.79 13.27 18.25
C THR A 590 -16.73 13.80 19.21
N ARG A 591 -15.68 13.02 19.49
CA ARG A 591 -14.61 13.36 20.44
C ARG A 591 -13.86 14.62 20.04
N HIS A 592 -13.62 14.79 18.74
CA HIS A 592 -12.88 15.91 18.18
C HIS A 592 -13.77 17.02 17.61
N HIS A 593 -15.09 16.93 17.81
CA HIS A 593 -16.06 17.92 17.33
C HIS A 593 -15.94 18.23 15.83
N LEU A 594 -15.68 17.21 15.00
CA LEU A 594 -15.43 17.37 13.56
C LEU A 594 -16.64 17.92 12.78
N TYR A 595 -17.83 17.86 13.38
CA TYR A 595 -19.05 18.50 12.92
C TYR A 595 -20.04 18.68 14.07
N SER A 596 -20.95 19.65 13.92
CA SER A 596 -22.06 19.84 14.88
C SER A 596 -23.10 18.74 14.73
N LYS A 597 -23.69 18.28 15.84
CA LYS A 597 -24.75 17.26 15.84
C LYS A 597 -26.10 17.87 15.45
N SER A 598 -26.87 17.18 14.63
CA SER A 598 -28.30 17.50 14.48
C SER A 598 -28.99 17.32 15.84
N ARG A 599 -29.67 18.37 16.34
CA ARG A 599 -30.65 18.16 17.40
C ARG A 599 -31.83 17.47 16.73
N GLN A 600 -32.00 16.15 16.93
CA GLN A 600 -33.32 15.58 16.67
C GLN A 600 -34.31 16.31 17.57
N VAL A 601 -35.29 16.96 16.94
CA VAL A 601 -36.45 17.51 17.63
C VAL A 601 -37.18 16.31 18.22
N GLU A 602 -37.01 16.08 19.52
CA GLU A 602 -37.98 15.30 20.28
C GLU A 602 -39.32 16.05 20.13
N GLY A 603 -40.17 15.52 19.27
CA GLY A 603 -41.54 15.97 19.15
C GLY A 603 -42.20 15.81 20.52
N ASN A 604 -42.40 16.93 21.21
CA ASN A 604 -43.32 17.00 22.33
C ASN A 604 -44.71 16.59 21.82
N HIS A 605 -45.06 15.32 21.98
CA HIS A 605 -46.46 14.91 22.08
C HIS A 605 -46.89 15.12 23.53
N PHE A 606 -47.28 16.36 23.82
CA PHE A 606 -48.30 16.65 24.80
C PHE A 606 -49.49 17.25 24.04
N GLN A 607 -50.48 16.41 23.74
CA GLN A 607 -51.90 16.71 23.93
C GLN A 607 -52.63 15.40 24.23
#